data_AF-A0A522KGT6-F1
#
_entry.id   AF-A0A522KGT6-F1
#
_cell.length_a   1.000
_cell.length_b   1.000
_cell.length_c   1.000
_cell.angle_alpha   90.00
_cell.angle_beta   90.00
_cell.angle_gamma   90.00
#
_symmetry.space_group_name_H-M   'P 1'
#
loop_
_entity.id
_entity.type
_entity.pdbx_description
1 polymer ?
#
loop_
_entity_poly.entity_id
_entity_poly.type
_entity_poly.pdbx_seq_one_letter_code
_entity_poly.pdbx_strand_id
1 'polypeptide(L)' 'MRLHILGICGTFMGGVAALARELGLTVEGSDANVYPPMSTQL' A
#
# COMPACT_ATOMS: atom_id res chain seq x y z
N MET A 1 -10.79 10.63 4.18
CA MET A 1 -10.18 10.67 2.83
C MET A 1 -9.61 9.30 2.52
N ARG A 2 -9.78 8.77 1.31
CA ARG A 2 -9.35 7.41 0.93
C ARG A 2 -8.30 7.50 -0.18
N LEU A 3 -7.15 6.86 0.05
CA LEU A 3 -6.01 6.85 -0.85
C LEU A 3 -5.97 5.50 -1.58
N HIS A 4 -6.06 5.52 -2.92
CA HIS A 4 -5.91 4.32 -3.74
C HIS A 4 -4.56 4.36 -4.47
N ILE A 5 -3.70 3.37 -4.23
CA ILE A 5 -2.35 3.31 -4.79
C ILE A 5 -2.28 2.22 -5.88
N LEU A 6 -1.92 2.63 -7.09
CA LEU A 6 -1.60 1.71 -8.18
C LEU A 6 -0.12 1.31 -8.09
N GLY A 7 0.18 0.01 -8.15
CA GLY A 7 1.54 -0.50 -7.94
C GLY A 7 1.92 -0.59 -6.45
N ILE A 8 0.95 -0.88 -5.57
CA ILE A 8 1.15 -0.83 -4.11
C ILE A 8 2.14 -1.88 -3.57
N CYS A 9 2.38 -2.97 -4.31
CA CYS A 9 3.32 -4.01 -3.89
C CYS A 9 4.80 -3.66 -4.18
N GLY A 10 5.09 -2.52 -4.81
CA GLY A 10 6.45 -2.00 -4.91
C GLY A 10 7.00 -1.54 -3.55
N THR A 11 8.27 -1.80 -3.25
CA THR A 11 8.90 -1.46 -1.96
C THR A 11 8.73 0.01 -1.55
N PHE A 12 8.90 0.93 -2.50
CA PHE A 12 8.68 2.36 -2.26
C PHE A 12 7.21 2.67 -1.96
N MET A 13 6.29 2.12 -2.76
CA MET A 13 4.86 2.36 -2.61
C MET A 13 4.28 1.74 -1.33
N GLY A 14 4.80 0.59 -0.90
CA GLY A 14 4.46 -0.02 0.39
C GLY A 14 4.90 0.84 1.57
N GLY A 15 6.07 1.48 1.50
CA GLY A 15 6.52 2.46 2.50
C GLY A 15 5.61 3.69 2.56
N VAL A 16 5.23 4.23 1.39
CA VAL A 16 4.26 5.34 1.31
C VAL A 16 2.90 4.95 1.88
N ALA A 17 2.42 3.74 1.57
CA ALA A 17 1.17 3.19 2.10
C ALA A 17 1.20 3.08 3.64
N ALA A 18 2.31 2.62 4.21
CA ALA A 18 2.49 2.52 5.65
C ALA A 18 2.42 3.91 6.33
N LEU A 19 3.15 4.89 5.82
CA LEU A 19 3.11 6.27 6.33
C LEU A 19 1.70 6.88 6.22
N ALA A 20 1.01 6.66 5.11
CA ALA A 20 -0.36 7.13 4.93
C ALA A 20 -1.33 6.50 5.94
N ARG A 21 -1.14 5.22 6.31
CA ARG A 21 -1.90 4.58 7.40
C ARG A 21 -1.58 5.18 8.76
N GLU A 22 -0.32 5.46 9.07
CA GLU A 22 0.08 6.13 10.32
C GLU A 22 -0.55 7.52 10.46
N LEU A 23 -0.76 8.21 9.34
CA LEU A 23 -1.47 9.50 9.29
C LEU A 23 -3.00 9.38 9.42
N GLY A 24 -3.54 8.17 9.62
CA GLY A 24 -4.97 7.91 9.76
C GLY A 24 -5.76 7.93 8.44
N LEU A 25 -5.06 7.86 7.30
CA LEU A 25 -5.72 7.76 6.00
C LEU A 25 -6.13 6.30 5.73
N THR A 26 -7.31 6.12 5.13
CA THR A 26 -7.71 4.81 4.61
C THR A 26 -6.93 4.54 3.33
N VAL A 27 -6.09 3.49 3.31
CA VAL A 27 -5.25 3.13 2.15
C VAL A 27 -5.72 1.82 1.55
N GLU A 28 -5.95 1.84 0.24
CA GLU A 28 -6.26 0.70 -0.61
C GLU A 28 -5.31 0.72 -1.82
N GLY A 29 -5.20 -0.37 -2.55
CA GLY A 29 -4.39 -0.39 -3.76
C GLY A 29 -4.61 -1.59 -4.63
N SER A 30 -4.01 -1.53 -5.82
CA SER A 30 -3.98 -2.61 -6.80
C SER A 30 -2.58 -2.76 -7.37
N ASP A 31 -2.22 -3.99 -7.73
CA ASP A 31 -0.96 -4.32 -8.37
C ASP A 31 -1.18 -5.51 -9.31
N ALA A 32 -0.32 -5.65 -10.32
CA ALA A 32 -0.39 -6.77 -11.26
C ALA A 32 -0.04 -8.09 -10.57
N ASN A 33 0.83 -8.06 -9.57
CA ASN A 33 1.20 -9.22 -8.76
C ASN A 33 1.17 -8.86 -7.28
N VAL A 34 0.46 -9.65 -6.48
CA VAL A 34 0.43 -9.52 -5.01
C VAL A 34 1.20 -10.69 -4.43
N TYR A 35 2.34 -10.42 -3.80
CA TYR A 35 3.26 -11.45 -3.30
C TYR A 35 3.81 -11.10 -1.91
N PRO A 36 4.20 -12.10 -1.10
CA PRO A 36 4.87 -11.85 0.18
C PRO A 36 6.21 -11.13 -0.03
N PRO A 37 6.59 -10.16 0.83
CA PRO A 37 5.94 -9.77 2.09
C PRO A 37 4.82 -8.73 1.95
N MET A 38 4.65 -8.10 0.78
CA MET A 38 3.70 -6.98 0.63
C MET A 38 2.24 -7.42 0.79
N SER A 39 1.90 -8.66 0.44
CA SER A 39 0.56 -9.23 0.66
C SER A 39 0.16 -9.37 2.13
N THR A 40 1.14 -9.35 3.05
CA THR A 40 0.90 -9.48 4.50
C THR A 40 1.02 -8.17 5.26
N GLN A 41 1.61 -7.14 4.63
CA GLN A 41 1.88 -5.85 5.25
C GLN A 41 0.84 -4.77 4.88
N LEU A 42 0.16 -4.97 3.76
CA LEU A 42 -0.97 -4.17 3.29
C LEU A 42 -2.28 -4.77 3.80
#